data_AF-A0A2D4GNW1-F1
#
_entry.id   AF-A0A2D4GNW1-F1
#
_cell.length_a   1.000
_cell.length_b   1.000
_cell.length_c   1.000
_cell.angle_alpha   90.00
_cell.angle_beta   90.00
_cell.angle_gamma   90.00
#
_symmetry.space_group_name_H-M   'P 1'
#
loop_
_entity.id
_entity.type
_entity.pdbx_description
1 polymer ?
#
loop_
_entity_poly.entity_id
_entity_poly.type
_entity_poly.pdbx_seq_one_letter_code
_entity_poly.pdbx_strand_id
1 'polypeptide(L)'
;NSLHNQVDELEQILSVSELLENHGLQKPISFVKDTKHSPEEARKLMIRLTRHTAKKQPSVNEKHWMGLLQDMLAMQKNVYTCLGTDTCYEIFTESLLCSSLLENIHLAGQMMHCSVWSIDPPVSKGKMQYRISYEKSIELVLAASKEYFNSSTSLTDTCMDLARSCLQLITDCPPVIQEELDLIRSLGYFEEFGVKILPLQVRLCSDRLSLIKECLSWLPTNYKQSAKLLGLAHLLKVAGDDQMERKGQVLILLVEQALKYHDYKAANMHSQELMASGYSKSWEVCSQLGQSEGYQDMVVRQQLLAYALTHCPPSAIEMLLAASNILQTEVCRNFLKPYLLPD
;
A
#
# COMPACT_ATOMS: atom_id res chain seq x y z
N ASN A 1 -47.37 -30.91 -23.17
CA ASN A 1 -46.16 -30.77 -22.33
C ASN A 1 -45.08 -29.92 -22.98
N SER A 2 -44.62 -30.19 -24.21
CA SER A 2 -43.57 -29.36 -24.85
C SER A 2 -43.96 -27.89 -25.08
N LEU A 3 -45.20 -27.58 -25.49
CA LEU A 3 -45.68 -26.20 -25.62
C LEU A 3 -45.78 -25.46 -24.28
N HIS A 4 -46.18 -26.16 -23.22
CA HIS A 4 -46.31 -25.55 -21.89
C HIS A 4 -44.94 -25.14 -21.37
N ASN A 5 -43.94 -26.02 -21.48
CA ASN A 5 -42.55 -25.69 -21.13
C ASN A 5 -41.98 -24.51 -21.94
N GLN A 6 -42.35 -24.38 -23.23
CA GLN A 6 -41.94 -23.26 -24.07
C GLN A 6 -42.61 -21.94 -23.66
N VAL A 7 -43.87 -21.99 -23.21
CA VAL A 7 -44.58 -20.82 -22.67
C VAL A 7 -43.96 -20.39 -21.35
N ASP A 8 -43.73 -21.33 -20.43
CA ASP A 8 -43.10 -21.05 -19.13
C ASP A 8 -41.70 -20.42 -19.29
N GLU A 9 -40.92 -20.92 -20.25
CA GLU A 9 -39.59 -20.37 -20.58
C GLU A 9 -39.69 -18.95 -21.14
N LEU A 10 -40.64 -18.68 -22.04
CA LEU A 10 -40.86 -17.35 -22.59
C LEU A 10 -41.35 -16.36 -21.54
N GLU A 11 -42.21 -16.79 -20.60
CA GLU A 11 -42.65 -15.96 -19.46
C GLU A 11 -41.48 -15.55 -18.57
N GLN A 12 -40.57 -16.47 -18.27
CA GLN A 12 -39.36 -16.17 -17.49
C GLN A 12 -38.45 -15.17 -18.23
N ILE A 13 -38.25 -15.35 -19.54
CA ILE A 13 -37.45 -14.43 -20.35
C ILE A 13 -38.09 -13.04 -20.44
N LEU A 14 -39.42 -12.97 -20.56
CA LEU A 14 -40.17 -11.72 -20.58
C LEU A 14 -40.02 -10.98 -19.24
N SER A 15 -40.20 -11.69 -18.12
CA SER A 15 -39.99 -11.15 -16.78
C SER A 15 -38.60 -10.54 -16.60
N VAL A 16 -37.54 -11.21 -17.08
CA VAL A 16 -36.17 -10.65 -17.04
C VAL A 16 -36.04 -9.41 -17.92
N SER A 17 -36.69 -9.39 -19.08
CA SER A 17 -36.67 -8.23 -19.99
C SER A 17 -37.36 -7.02 -19.36
N GLU A 18 -38.47 -7.21 -18.66
CA GLU A 18 -39.16 -6.17 -17.88
C GLU A 18 -38.30 -5.64 -16.74
N LEU A 19 -37.61 -6.52 -15.99
CA LEU A 19 -36.68 -6.11 -14.94
C LEU A 19 -35.54 -5.24 -15.51
N LEU A 20 -34.95 -5.65 -16.63
CA LEU A 20 -33.91 -4.87 -17.30
C LEU A 20 -34.43 -3.50 -17.75
N GLU A 21 -35.65 -3.44 -18.27
CA GLU A 21 -36.31 -2.18 -18.66
C GLU A 21 -36.56 -1.26 -17.46
N ASN A 22 -37.05 -1.78 -16.34
CA ASN A 22 -37.26 -1.03 -15.10
C ASN A 22 -35.98 -0.37 -14.57
N HIS A 23 -34.82 -0.99 -14.84
CA HIS A 23 -33.51 -0.44 -14.50
C HIS A 23 -32.87 0.43 -15.59
N GLY A 24 -33.57 0.66 -16.71
CA GLY A 24 -33.12 1.50 -17.83
C GLY A 24 -32.15 0.81 -18.79
N LEU A 25 -32.10 -0.53 -18.78
CA LEU A 25 -31.29 -1.34 -19.68
C LEU A 25 -32.15 -2.17 -20.63
N GLN A 26 -32.96 -1.50 -21.44
CA GLN A 26 -33.78 -2.18 -22.44
C GLN A 26 -32.92 -3.08 -23.36
N LYS A 27 -33.32 -4.35 -23.45
CA LYS A 27 -32.70 -5.36 -24.31
C LYS A 27 -33.79 -6.15 -25.03
N PRO A 28 -33.54 -6.57 -26.28
CA PRO A 28 -34.51 -7.40 -26.99
C PRO A 28 -34.62 -8.78 -26.32
N ILE A 29 -35.80 -9.38 -26.37
CA ILE A 29 -36.07 -10.73 -25.84
C ILE A 29 -35.08 -11.76 -26.42
N SER A 30 -34.71 -11.60 -27.70
CA SER A 30 -33.70 -12.44 -28.35
C SER A 30 -32.36 -12.39 -27.62
N PHE A 31 -31.92 -11.23 -27.13
CA PHE A 31 -30.65 -11.11 -26.41
C PHE A 31 -30.65 -11.96 -25.14
N VAL A 32 -31.72 -11.93 -24.35
CA VAL A 32 -31.83 -12.74 -23.11
C VAL A 32 -31.84 -14.23 -23.46
N LYS A 33 -32.57 -14.62 -24.51
CA LYS A 33 -32.61 -16.00 -25.01
C LYS A 33 -31.25 -16.50 -25.48
N ASP A 34 -30.49 -15.67 -26.17
CA ASP A 34 -29.19 -16.02 -26.75
C ASP A 34 -28.08 -16.06 -25.68
N THR A 35 -28.22 -15.28 -24.59
CA THR A 35 -27.19 -15.16 -23.55
C THR A 35 -27.43 -16.01 -22.30
N LYS A 36 -28.62 -16.59 -22.10
CA LYS A 36 -29.00 -17.34 -20.87
C LYS A 36 -28.04 -18.47 -20.46
N HIS A 37 -27.34 -19.09 -21.41
CA HIS A 37 -26.41 -20.19 -21.15
C HIS A 37 -24.93 -19.74 -21.11
N SER A 38 -24.66 -18.45 -21.32
CA SER A 38 -23.31 -17.90 -21.30
C SER A 38 -23.02 -17.24 -19.94
N PRO A 39 -22.18 -17.83 -19.08
CA PRO A 39 -21.85 -17.24 -17.79
C PRO A 39 -21.13 -15.90 -17.93
N GLU A 40 -20.31 -15.73 -18.99
CA GLU A 40 -19.61 -14.47 -19.25
C GLU A 40 -20.58 -13.33 -19.59
N GLU A 41 -21.54 -13.57 -20.49
CA GLU A 41 -22.50 -12.55 -20.88
C GLU A 41 -23.48 -12.23 -19.76
N ALA A 42 -23.90 -13.26 -18.99
CA ALA A 42 -24.70 -13.07 -17.80
C ALA A 42 -23.96 -12.18 -16.77
N ARG A 43 -22.67 -12.46 -16.51
CA ARG A 43 -21.83 -11.65 -15.60
C ARG A 43 -21.71 -10.21 -16.09
N LYS A 44 -21.42 -10.00 -17.37
CA LYS A 44 -21.33 -8.66 -17.99
C LYS A 44 -22.65 -7.89 -17.88
N LEU A 45 -23.79 -8.57 -18.02
CA LEU A 45 -25.11 -7.96 -17.88
C LEU A 45 -25.34 -7.48 -16.44
N MET A 46 -25.07 -8.33 -15.44
CA MET A 46 -25.20 -7.98 -14.03
C MET A 46 -24.32 -6.76 -13.65
N ILE A 47 -23.06 -6.74 -14.10
CA ILE A 47 -22.15 -5.59 -13.91
C ILE A 47 -22.68 -4.32 -14.59
N ARG A 48 -23.23 -4.46 -15.80
CA ARG A 48 -23.78 -3.31 -16.52
C ARG A 48 -24.98 -2.72 -15.79
N LEU A 49 -25.81 -3.57 -15.19
CA LEU A 49 -26.98 -3.18 -14.40
C LEU A 49 -26.57 -2.39 -13.16
N THR A 50 -25.66 -2.92 -12.35
CA THR A 50 -25.18 -2.23 -11.14
C THR A 50 -24.48 -0.92 -11.46
N ARG A 51 -23.65 -0.90 -12.50
CA ARG A 51 -22.97 0.32 -12.96
C ARG A 51 -23.95 1.38 -13.49
N HIS A 52 -25.05 0.96 -14.13
CA HIS A 52 -26.08 1.89 -14.57
C HIS A 52 -26.78 2.53 -13.36
N THR A 53 -27.11 1.74 -12.34
CA THR A 53 -27.68 2.24 -11.08
C THR A 53 -26.73 3.17 -10.33
N ALA A 54 -25.43 2.84 -10.25
CA ALA A 54 -24.42 3.68 -9.62
C ALA A 54 -24.29 5.08 -10.26
N LYS A 55 -24.62 5.21 -11.56
CA LYS A 55 -24.51 6.46 -12.32
C LYS A 55 -25.77 7.31 -12.33
N LYS A 56 -26.88 6.84 -11.74
CA LYS A 56 -28.14 7.61 -11.69
C LYS A 56 -27.94 8.90 -10.89
N GLN A 57 -28.54 9.99 -11.37
CA GLN A 57 -28.61 11.26 -10.66
C GLN A 57 -30.08 11.66 -10.43
N PRO A 58 -30.48 12.00 -9.19
CA PRO A 58 -29.69 11.97 -7.95
C PRO A 58 -29.27 10.54 -7.55
N SER A 59 -28.27 10.43 -6.68
CA SER A 59 -27.77 9.14 -6.19
C SER A 59 -28.91 8.34 -5.54
N VAL A 60 -28.95 7.04 -5.82
CA VAL A 60 -29.99 6.16 -5.31
C VAL A 60 -29.78 5.85 -3.82
N ASN A 61 -30.86 5.59 -3.09
CA ASN A 61 -30.80 5.22 -1.69
C ASN A 61 -30.62 3.71 -1.49
N GLU A 62 -30.33 3.31 -0.24
CA GLU A 62 -30.17 1.91 0.16
C GLU A 62 -31.36 1.02 -0.27
N LYS A 63 -32.59 1.51 -0.14
CA LYS A 63 -33.79 0.73 -0.54
C LYS A 63 -33.77 0.39 -2.02
N HIS A 64 -33.35 1.31 -2.88
CA HIS A 64 -33.25 1.08 -4.31
C HIS A 64 -32.13 0.10 -4.65
N TRP A 65 -30.98 0.19 -3.97
CA TRP A 65 -29.90 -0.80 -4.08
C TRP A 65 -30.36 -2.19 -3.67
N MET A 66 -31.05 -2.33 -2.53
CA MET A 66 -31.57 -3.63 -2.10
C MET A 66 -32.64 -4.17 -3.05
N GLY A 67 -33.48 -3.30 -3.64
CA GLY A 67 -34.41 -3.68 -4.70
C GLY A 67 -33.68 -4.22 -5.94
N LEU A 68 -32.65 -3.52 -6.40
CA LEU A 68 -31.78 -3.97 -7.50
C LEU A 68 -31.20 -5.36 -7.23
N LEU A 69 -30.70 -5.62 -6.02
CA LEU A 69 -30.17 -6.93 -5.64
C LEU A 69 -31.24 -8.02 -5.73
N GLN A 70 -32.47 -7.76 -5.28
CA GLN A 70 -33.57 -8.72 -5.42
C GLN A 70 -33.88 -9.00 -6.89
N ASP A 71 -33.86 -7.99 -7.75
CA ASP A 71 -34.09 -8.15 -9.19
C ASP A 71 -32.95 -8.94 -9.86
N MET A 72 -31.69 -8.70 -9.48
CA MET A 72 -30.54 -9.48 -9.92
C MET A 72 -30.68 -10.96 -9.56
N LEU A 73 -31.09 -11.25 -8.33
CA LEU A 73 -31.32 -12.62 -7.86
C LEU A 73 -32.52 -13.27 -8.56
N ALA A 74 -33.58 -12.51 -8.85
CA ALA A 74 -34.71 -12.99 -9.63
C ALA A 74 -34.29 -13.35 -11.07
N MET A 75 -33.50 -12.48 -11.72
CA MET A 75 -32.96 -12.74 -13.06
C MET A 75 -32.03 -13.96 -13.09
N GLN A 76 -31.17 -14.11 -12.07
CA GLN A 76 -30.30 -15.27 -11.90
C GLN A 76 -31.10 -16.56 -11.71
N LYS A 77 -32.11 -16.54 -10.82
CA LYS A 77 -32.94 -17.71 -10.53
C LYS A 77 -33.79 -18.15 -11.72
N ASN A 78 -34.35 -17.19 -12.45
CA ASN A 78 -35.33 -17.48 -13.50
C ASN A 78 -34.68 -17.81 -14.85
N VAL A 79 -33.60 -17.12 -15.23
CA VAL A 79 -33.01 -17.26 -16.59
C VAL A 79 -31.52 -17.54 -16.54
N TYR A 80 -30.75 -16.75 -15.79
CA TYR A 80 -29.28 -16.85 -15.77
C TYR A 80 -28.78 -17.84 -14.72
N THR A 81 -29.32 -19.07 -14.73
CA THR A 81 -28.96 -20.14 -13.79
C THR A 81 -27.53 -20.66 -13.99
N CYS A 82 -26.85 -20.24 -15.06
CA CYS A 82 -25.43 -20.44 -15.27
C CYS A 82 -24.53 -19.63 -14.31
N LEU A 83 -25.08 -18.66 -13.58
CA LEU A 83 -24.39 -17.92 -12.53
C LEU A 83 -24.74 -18.47 -11.15
N GLY A 84 -23.76 -18.50 -10.25
CA GLY A 84 -24.01 -18.72 -8.82
C GLY A 84 -24.66 -17.49 -8.18
N THR A 85 -25.48 -17.72 -7.17
CA THR A 85 -26.07 -16.66 -6.33
C THR A 85 -24.99 -15.75 -5.75
N ASP A 86 -23.89 -16.34 -5.28
CA ASP A 86 -22.71 -15.68 -4.70
C ASP A 86 -22.13 -14.64 -5.65
N THR A 87 -22.08 -14.95 -6.96
CA THR A 87 -21.59 -14.02 -7.99
C THR A 87 -22.44 -12.74 -8.08
N CYS A 88 -23.76 -12.82 -7.85
CA CYS A 88 -24.61 -11.64 -7.83
C CYS A 88 -24.28 -10.74 -6.62
N TYR A 89 -24.07 -11.33 -5.45
CA TYR A 89 -23.66 -10.60 -4.25
C TYR A 89 -22.29 -9.97 -4.41
N GLU A 90 -21.32 -10.70 -4.97
CA GLU A 90 -19.98 -10.17 -5.27
C GLU A 90 -20.04 -8.95 -6.19
N ILE A 91 -20.73 -9.05 -7.34
CA ILE A 91 -20.88 -7.93 -8.30
C ILE A 91 -21.57 -6.74 -7.66
N PHE A 92 -22.61 -6.99 -6.86
CA PHE A 92 -23.36 -5.96 -6.16
C PHE A 92 -22.46 -5.22 -5.16
N THR A 93 -21.75 -5.95 -4.30
CA THR A 93 -20.84 -5.39 -3.31
C THR A 93 -19.67 -4.65 -3.94
N GLU A 94 -19.05 -5.20 -4.99
CA GLU A 94 -18.01 -4.52 -5.78
C GLU A 94 -18.52 -3.17 -6.31
N SER A 95 -19.75 -3.15 -6.84
CA SER A 95 -20.35 -1.94 -7.39
C SER A 95 -20.68 -0.89 -6.33
N LEU A 96 -21.04 -1.31 -5.12
CA LEU A 96 -21.24 -0.41 -3.98
C LEU A 96 -19.90 0.18 -3.52
N LEU A 97 -18.85 -0.63 -3.41
CA LEU A 97 -17.52 -0.18 -3.03
C LEU A 97 -16.96 0.86 -4.02
N CYS A 98 -17.16 0.66 -5.32
CA CYS A 98 -16.67 1.54 -6.38
C CYS A 98 -17.66 2.68 -6.75
N SER A 99 -18.72 2.92 -5.97
CA SER A 99 -19.75 3.91 -6.33
C SER A 99 -19.38 5.36 -6.01
N SER A 100 -18.18 5.64 -5.48
CA SER A 100 -17.73 6.96 -5.01
C SER A 100 -18.62 7.63 -3.94
N LEU A 101 -19.35 6.83 -3.14
CA LEU A 101 -20.22 7.32 -2.06
C LEU A 101 -19.94 6.54 -0.76
N LEU A 102 -19.71 7.26 0.34
CA LEU A 102 -19.35 6.67 1.61
C LEU A 102 -20.49 5.80 2.18
N GLU A 103 -21.75 6.21 1.99
CA GLU A 103 -22.92 5.46 2.43
C GLU A 103 -23.00 4.09 1.76
N ASN A 104 -22.64 4.01 0.47
CA ASN A 104 -22.63 2.76 -0.27
C ASN A 104 -21.46 1.85 0.16
N ILE A 105 -20.30 2.41 0.49
CA ILE A 105 -19.19 1.66 1.09
C ILE A 105 -19.62 1.03 2.43
N HIS A 106 -20.35 1.77 3.27
CA HIS A 106 -20.90 1.21 4.51
C HIS A 106 -21.93 0.10 4.25
N LEU A 107 -22.80 0.28 3.26
CA LEU A 107 -23.75 -0.77 2.85
C LEU A 107 -23.02 -2.03 2.36
N ALA A 108 -21.96 -1.88 1.57
CA ALA A 108 -21.11 -3.00 1.15
C ALA A 108 -20.53 -3.76 2.36
N GLY A 109 -20.07 -3.03 3.38
CA GLY A 109 -19.58 -3.62 4.63
C GLY A 109 -20.61 -4.50 5.35
N GLN A 110 -21.91 -4.18 5.26
CA GLN A 110 -22.98 -4.99 5.87
C GLN A 110 -23.21 -6.32 5.12
N MET A 111 -22.80 -6.39 3.85
CA MET A 111 -22.93 -7.57 2.98
C MET A 111 -21.69 -8.49 3.04
N MET A 112 -20.69 -8.15 3.84
CA MET A 112 -19.39 -8.84 3.90
C MET A 112 -19.10 -9.37 5.30
N HIS A 113 -18.27 -10.42 5.38
CA HIS A 113 -17.57 -10.77 6.62
C HIS A 113 -16.33 -9.87 6.74
N CYS A 114 -16.29 -9.07 7.80
CA CYS A 114 -15.30 -8.00 8.00
C CYS A 114 -14.23 -8.33 9.07
N SER A 115 -14.24 -9.57 9.57
CA SER A 115 -13.23 -10.13 10.46
C SER A 115 -13.25 -11.65 10.40
N VAL A 116 -12.13 -12.30 10.72
CA VAL A 116 -12.03 -13.77 10.84
C VAL A 116 -13.04 -14.33 11.85
N TRP A 117 -13.38 -13.53 12.87
CA TRP A 117 -14.35 -13.88 13.91
C TRP A 117 -15.77 -13.43 13.59
N SER A 118 -16.07 -13.07 12.34
CA SER A 118 -17.42 -12.74 11.91
C SER A 118 -18.30 -13.99 12.02
N ILE A 119 -19.00 -14.11 13.15
CA ILE A 119 -20.00 -15.16 13.35
C ILE A 119 -21.29 -14.65 12.71
N ASP A 120 -21.88 -15.46 11.82
CA ASP A 120 -23.22 -15.17 11.31
C ASP A 120 -24.19 -15.07 12.50
N PRO A 121 -24.93 -13.95 12.64
CA PRO A 121 -25.83 -13.80 13.77
C PRO A 121 -26.83 -14.96 13.81
N PRO A 122 -27.16 -15.48 15.02
CA PRO A 122 -28.18 -16.51 15.14
C PRO A 122 -29.49 -15.99 14.55
N VAL A 123 -30.12 -16.80 13.71
CA VAL A 123 -31.29 -16.47 12.87
C VAL A 123 -32.43 -15.91 13.72
N SER A 124 -32.45 -14.59 13.93
CA SER A 124 -33.55 -13.88 14.58
C SER A 124 -34.58 -13.51 13.52
N LYS A 125 -35.59 -14.37 13.37
CA LYS A 125 -36.89 -14.14 12.70
C LYS A 125 -36.89 -13.06 11.60
N GLY A 126 -36.17 -13.32 10.50
CA GLY A 126 -36.24 -12.52 9.27
C GLY A 126 -35.06 -12.83 8.36
N LYS A 127 -35.31 -13.60 7.29
CA LYS A 127 -34.41 -13.96 6.16
C LYS A 127 -32.89 -13.90 6.42
N MET A 128 -32.25 -15.07 6.40
CA MET A 128 -30.79 -15.20 6.35
C MET A 128 -30.24 -14.29 5.24
N GLN A 129 -29.55 -13.22 5.60
CA GLN A 129 -28.94 -12.30 4.65
C GLN A 129 -27.58 -12.88 4.31
N TYR A 130 -27.46 -13.43 3.10
CA TYR A 130 -26.20 -13.94 2.59
C TYR A 130 -25.11 -12.87 2.75
N ARG A 131 -23.94 -13.30 3.22
CA ARG A 131 -22.74 -12.47 3.33
C ARG A 131 -21.61 -13.10 2.54
N ILE A 132 -20.82 -12.25 1.90
CA ILE A 132 -19.62 -12.64 1.17
C ILE A 132 -18.58 -13.13 2.18
N SER A 133 -17.88 -14.23 1.83
CA SER A 133 -16.85 -14.81 2.70
C SER A 133 -15.75 -13.82 3.05
N TYR A 134 -15.04 -14.05 4.15
CA TYR A 134 -13.98 -13.17 4.62
C TYR A 134 -12.85 -13.02 3.58
N GLU A 135 -12.42 -14.12 2.96
CA GLU A 135 -11.38 -14.10 1.92
C GLU A 135 -11.80 -13.23 0.73
N LYS A 136 -13.05 -13.40 0.28
CA LYS A 136 -13.57 -12.65 -0.86
C LYS A 136 -13.81 -11.18 -0.53
N SER A 137 -14.18 -10.89 0.72
CA SER A 137 -14.35 -9.52 1.23
C SER A 137 -13.02 -8.77 1.21
N ILE A 138 -11.92 -9.42 1.61
CA ILE A 138 -10.56 -8.85 1.50
C ILE A 138 -10.22 -8.55 0.03
N GLU A 139 -10.47 -9.48 -0.90
CA GLU A 139 -10.19 -9.28 -2.32
C GLU A 139 -10.92 -8.06 -2.89
N LEU A 140 -12.23 -7.93 -2.60
CA LEU A 140 -13.08 -6.83 -3.08
C LEU A 140 -12.64 -5.49 -2.50
N VAL A 141 -12.39 -5.43 -1.19
CA VAL A 141 -11.92 -4.22 -0.51
C VAL A 141 -10.56 -3.76 -1.05
N LEU A 142 -9.62 -4.70 -1.24
CA LEU A 142 -8.31 -4.40 -1.81
C LEU A 142 -8.44 -3.89 -3.25
N ALA A 143 -9.28 -4.53 -4.08
CA ALA A 143 -9.49 -4.10 -5.46
C ALA A 143 -10.05 -2.66 -5.53
N ALA A 144 -11.10 -2.37 -4.75
CA ALA A 144 -11.72 -1.05 -4.72
C ALA A 144 -10.77 0.02 -4.15
N SER A 145 -10.06 -0.27 -3.06
CA SER A 145 -9.08 0.65 -2.47
C SER A 145 -7.97 0.99 -3.45
N LYS A 146 -7.46 -0.02 -4.20
CA LYS A 146 -6.44 0.16 -5.24
C LYS A 146 -6.94 1.04 -6.39
N GLU A 147 -8.18 0.87 -6.82
CA GLU A 147 -8.79 1.69 -7.87
C GLU A 147 -8.83 3.17 -7.46
N TYR A 148 -9.40 3.45 -6.27
CA TYR A 148 -9.42 4.80 -5.72
C TYR A 148 -8.02 5.37 -5.55
N PHE A 149 -7.09 4.56 -5.05
CA PHE A 149 -5.71 4.98 -4.86
C PHE A 149 -5.02 5.39 -6.15
N ASN A 150 -5.22 4.59 -7.20
CA ASN A 150 -4.62 4.84 -8.51
C ASN A 150 -5.26 6.04 -9.22
N SER A 151 -6.51 6.39 -8.88
CA SER A 151 -7.18 7.58 -9.43
C SER A 151 -6.84 8.88 -8.71
N SER A 152 -6.30 8.83 -7.49
CA SER A 152 -6.00 10.02 -6.71
C SER A 152 -4.80 10.81 -7.23
N THR A 153 -4.90 12.12 -7.11
CA THR A 153 -3.82 13.05 -7.50
C THR A 153 -2.98 13.57 -6.33
N SER A 154 -3.46 13.45 -5.09
CA SER A 154 -2.76 13.82 -3.85
C SER A 154 -3.33 13.07 -2.64
N LEU A 155 -2.73 13.24 -1.46
CA LEU A 155 -3.27 12.68 -0.21
C LEU A 155 -4.64 13.28 0.18
N THR A 156 -4.88 14.53 -0.21
CA THR A 156 -6.10 15.29 0.12
C THR A 156 -7.25 15.05 -0.87
N ASP A 157 -7.05 14.19 -1.87
CA ASP A 157 -8.07 13.81 -2.85
C ASP A 157 -9.20 13.02 -2.17
N THR A 158 -10.45 13.27 -2.52
CA THR A 158 -11.60 12.56 -1.90
C THR A 158 -11.53 11.05 -2.15
N CYS A 159 -10.90 10.60 -3.24
CA CYS A 159 -10.67 9.19 -3.49
C CYS A 159 -9.72 8.55 -2.46
N MET A 160 -8.80 9.31 -1.85
CA MET A 160 -7.96 8.79 -0.74
C MET A 160 -8.78 8.45 0.50
N ASP A 161 -9.78 9.28 0.81
CA ASP A 161 -10.67 9.00 1.92
C ASP A 161 -11.52 7.77 1.63
N LEU A 162 -12.05 7.63 0.42
CA LEU A 162 -12.79 6.43 0.00
C LEU A 162 -11.91 5.17 0.02
N ALA A 163 -10.67 5.24 -0.47
CA ALA A 163 -9.71 4.13 -0.42
C ALA A 163 -9.46 3.66 1.01
N ARG A 164 -9.33 4.61 1.96
CA ARG A 164 -9.17 4.34 3.39
C ARG A 164 -10.44 3.75 3.99
N SER A 165 -11.62 4.29 3.66
CA SER A 165 -12.91 3.78 4.12
C SER A 165 -13.15 2.34 3.66
N CYS A 166 -12.77 1.98 2.43
CA CYS A 166 -12.83 0.59 1.97
C CYS A 166 -11.97 -0.32 2.86
N LEU A 167 -10.68 0.02 3.07
CA LEU A 167 -9.76 -0.79 3.87
C LEU A 167 -10.22 -0.95 5.33
N GLN A 168 -10.77 0.12 5.90
CA GLN A 168 -11.26 0.15 7.28
C GLN A 168 -12.55 -0.67 7.49
N LEU A 169 -13.18 -1.17 6.43
CA LEU A 169 -14.25 -2.16 6.58
C LEU A 169 -13.72 -3.45 7.22
N ILE A 170 -12.47 -3.86 6.92
CA ILE A 170 -11.86 -5.05 7.50
C ILE A 170 -11.24 -4.71 8.86
N THR A 171 -11.98 -5.04 9.92
CA THR A 171 -11.72 -4.56 11.29
C THR A 171 -10.52 -5.19 11.99
N ASP A 172 -10.15 -6.41 11.63
CA ASP A 172 -9.01 -7.13 12.20
C ASP A 172 -7.68 -6.85 11.47
N CYS A 173 -7.71 -6.01 10.43
CA CYS A 173 -6.55 -5.46 9.73
C CYS A 173 -5.44 -6.49 9.45
N PRO A 174 -5.71 -7.53 8.63
CA PRO A 174 -4.68 -8.50 8.25
C PRO A 174 -3.52 -7.81 7.51
N PRO A 175 -2.32 -8.43 7.44
CA PRO A 175 -1.11 -7.78 6.90
C PRO A 175 -1.29 -7.13 5.53
N VAL A 176 -2.05 -7.75 4.62
CA VAL A 176 -2.33 -7.22 3.28
C VAL A 176 -3.17 -5.93 3.28
N ILE A 177 -4.07 -5.77 4.26
CA ILE A 177 -4.84 -4.54 4.46
C ILE A 177 -3.95 -3.47 5.10
N GLN A 178 -3.14 -3.88 6.08
CA GLN A 178 -2.18 -2.99 6.73
C GLN A 178 -1.18 -2.39 5.75
N GLU A 179 -0.69 -3.18 4.78
CA GLU A 179 0.20 -2.71 3.71
C GLU A 179 -0.39 -1.58 2.86
N GLU A 180 -1.66 -1.68 2.47
CA GLU A 180 -2.33 -0.62 1.71
C GLU A 180 -2.55 0.64 2.57
N LEU A 181 -2.91 0.45 3.84
CA LEU A 181 -3.01 1.56 4.80
C LEU A 181 -1.65 2.22 5.02
N ASP A 182 -0.56 1.46 5.08
CA ASP A 182 0.82 1.96 5.22
C ASP A 182 1.21 2.78 4.00
N LEU A 183 0.87 2.32 2.80
CA LEU A 183 1.12 3.04 1.57
C LEU A 183 0.37 4.38 1.56
N ILE A 184 -0.91 4.42 1.96
CA ILE A 184 -1.66 5.68 2.12
C ILE A 184 -0.98 6.59 3.15
N ARG A 185 -0.57 6.06 4.30
CA ARG A 185 0.13 6.83 5.35
C ARG A 185 1.46 7.39 4.87
N SER A 186 2.18 6.68 4.00
CA SER A 186 3.46 7.12 3.45
C SER A 186 3.35 8.43 2.65
N LEU A 187 2.19 8.67 2.01
CA LEU A 187 1.93 9.91 1.26
C LEU A 187 2.06 11.16 2.13
N GLY A 188 1.65 11.10 3.39
CA GLY A 188 1.76 12.22 4.31
C GLY A 188 3.21 12.60 4.62
N TYR A 189 4.11 11.60 4.67
CA TYR A 189 5.53 11.86 4.87
C TYR A 189 6.15 12.56 3.66
N PHE A 190 5.76 12.19 2.43
CA PHE A 190 6.25 12.88 1.23
C PHE A 190 5.87 14.37 1.25
N GLU A 191 4.62 14.69 1.62
CA GLU A 191 4.17 16.08 1.79
C GLU A 191 4.95 16.81 2.89
N GLU A 192 5.20 16.18 4.03
CA GLU A 192 6.02 16.74 5.12
C GLU A 192 7.48 17.00 4.71
N PHE A 193 8.05 16.15 3.85
CA PHE A 193 9.38 16.36 3.27
C PHE A 193 9.37 17.32 2.06
N GLY A 194 8.21 17.81 1.64
CA GLY A 194 8.04 18.72 0.51
C GLY A 194 8.14 18.06 -0.87
N VAL A 195 8.16 16.73 -0.93
CA VAL A 195 8.24 15.96 -2.17
C VAL A 195 6.86 15.89 -2.82
N LYS A 196 6.77 16.36 -4.06
CA LYS A 196 5.54 16.27 -4.87
C LYS A 196 5.59 15.01 -5.73
N ILE A 197 4.96 13.95 -5.24
CA ILE A 197 4.87 12.66 -5.93
C ILE A 197 3.41 12.20 -6.04
N LEU A 198 3.02 11.68 -7.20
CA LEU A 198 1.67 11.14 -7.39
C LEU A 198 1.53 9.82 -6.63
N PRO A 199 0.37 9.54 -6.01
CA PRO A 199 0.11 8.26 -5.34
C PRO A 199 0.48 7.06 -6.23
N LEU A 200 0.03 7.06 -7.49
CA LEU A 200 0.32 5.98 -8.45
C LEU A 200 1.83 5.77 -8.67
N GLN A 201 2.64 6.83 -8.66
CA GLN A 201 4.10 6.72 -8.79
C GLN A 201 4.71 6.03 -7.57
N VAL A 202 4.27 6.39 -6.36
CA VAL A 202 4.69 5.71 -5.13
C VAL A 202 4.35 4.23 -5.23
N ARG A 203 3.12 3.89 -5.65
CA ARG A 203 2.68 2.49 -5.76
C ARG A 203 3.52 1.66 -6.71
N LEU A 204 3.80 2.19 -7.91
CA LEU A 204 4.52 1.50 -8.98
C LEU A 204 6.04 1.47 -8.78
N CYS A 205 6.57 2.23 -7.81
CA CYS A 205 8.00 2.27 -7.53
C CYS A 205 8.48 0.94 -6.92
N SER A 206 9.32 0.21 -7.66
CA SER A 206 9.94 -1.03 -7.20
C SER A 206 11.11 -0.78 -6.24
N ASP A 207 11.97 0.20 -6.55
CA ASP A 207 13.05 0.64 -5.65
C ASP A 207 12.51 1.54 -4.55
N ARG A 208 11.95 0.95 -3.50
CA ARG A 208 11.41 1.68 -2.34
C ARG A 208 12.45 2.60 -1.68
N LEU A 209 13.74 2.26 -1.76
CA LEU A 209 14.81 3.06 -1.17
C LEU A 209 15.04 4.36 -1.95
N SER A 210 14.79 4.38 -3.28
CA SER A 210 14.92 5.60 -4.08
C SER A 210 13.97 6.71 -3.62
N LEU A 211 12.80 6.36 -3.12
CA LEU A 211 11.83 7.31 -2.55
C LEU A 211 12.40 8.01 -1.29
N ILE A 212 13.17 7.29 -0.48
CA ILE A 212 13.88 7.87 0.69
C ILE A 212 14.98 8.81 0.22
N LYS A 213 15.74 8.42 -0.83
CA LYS A 213 16.78 9.28 -1.43
C LYS A 213 16.17 10.57 -1.99
N GLU A 214 15.01 10.50 -2.62
CA GLU A 214 14.28 11.67 -3.12
C GLU A 214 13.94 12.63 -1.98
N CYS A 215 13.36 12.14 -0.88
CA CYS A 215 13.12 12.93 0.33
C CYS A 215 14.40 13.60 0.85
N LEU A 216 15.52 12.88 0.90
CA LEU A 216 16.80 13.44 1.35
C LEU A 216 17.35 14.52 0.42
N SER A 217 17.11 14.40 -0.88
CA SER A 217 17.60 15.35 -1.89
C SER A 217 16.85 16.68 -1.89
N TRP A 218 15.62 16.70 -1.37
CA TRP A 218 14.74 17.87 -1.45
C TRP A 218 15.22 19.06 -0.62
N LEU A 219 15.62 18.82 0.64
CA LEU A 219 16.21 19.85 1.51
C LEU A 219 17.52 19.36 2.13
N PRO A 220 18.55 20.23 2.18
CA PRO A 220 19.83 19.91 2.80
C PRO A 220 19.74 19.32 4.20
N THR A 221 18.75 19.71 4.99
CA THR A 221 18.61 19.35 6.41
C THR A 221 17.72 18.13 6.67
N ASN A 222 17.13 17.50 5.65
CA ASN A 222 16.18 16.41 5.86
C ASN A 222 16.80 15.20 6.57
N TYR A 223 18.11 14.97 6.42
CA TYR A 223 18.83 13.91 7.14
C TYR A 223 18.74 14.05 8.67
N LYS A 224 18.47 15.26 9.20
CA LYS A 224 18.30 15.50 10.64
C LYS A 224 16.98 14.92 11.17
N GLN A 225 16.02 14.60 10.31
CA GLN A 225 14.73 14.01 10.67
C GLN A 225 14.77 12.48 10.56
N SER A 226 15.82 11.86 11.11
CA SER A 226 16.11 10.42 10.99
C SER A 226 14.93 9.52 11.39
N ALA A 227 14.25 9.84 12.49
CA ALA A 227 13.08 9.08 12.96
C ALA A 227 11.94 9.08 11.93
N LYS A 228 11.70 10.21 11.24
CA LYS A 228 10.67 10.30 10.19
C LYS A 228 11.07 9.51 8.94
N LEU A 229 12.33 9.58 8.52
CA LEU A 229 12.83 8.83 7.36
C LEU A 229 12.81 7.31 7.61
N LEU A 230 13.17 6.88 8.82
CA LEU A 230 13.06 5.47 9.24
C LEU A 230 11.59 5.02 9.30
N GLY A 231 10.70 5.88 9.81
CA GLY A 231 9.25 5.63 9.79
C GLY A 231 8.70 5.49 8.38
N LEU A 232 9.08 6.39 7.47
CA LEU A 232 8.70 6.32 6.06
C LEU A 232 9.22 5.04 5.40
N ALA A 233 10.49 4.69 5.62
CA ALA A 233 11.07 3.46 5.08
C ALA A 233 10.35 2.20 5.59
N HIS A 234 9.87 2.24 6.85
CA HIS A 234 9.04 1.17 7.41
C HIS A 234 7.71 1.03 6.68
N LEU A 235 6.98 2.13 6.51
CA LEU A 235 5.70 2.15 5.80
C LEU A 235 5.84 1.71 4.33
N LEU A 236 6.94 2.08 3.68
CA LEU A 236 7.23 1.69 2.29
C LEU A 236 7.74 0.25 2.14
N LYS A 237 7.94 -0.48 3.24
CA LYS A 237 8.58 -1.81 3.26
C LYS A 237 9.90 -1.84 2.49
N VAL A 238 10.75 -0.84 2.70
CA VAL A 238 12.13 -0.87 2.20
C VAL A 238 12.81 -2.16 2.70
N ALA A 239 13.48 -2.88 1.82
CA ALA A 239 14.04 -4.21 2.07
C ALA A 239 13.04 -5.32 2.49
N GLY A 240 11.76 -5.20 2.11
CA GLY A 240 10.75 -6.22 2.43
C GLY A 240 10.55 -6.33 3.94
N ASP A 241 10.56 -7.55 4.50
CA ASP A 241 10.38 -7.79 5.93
C ASP A 241 11.70 -7.74 6.74
N ASP A 242 12.85 -7.51 6.10
CA ASP A 242 14.14 -7.40 6.78
C ASP A 242 14.31 -6.01 7.42
N GLN A 243 13.95 -5.92 8.70
CA GLN A 243 14.04 -4.69 9.47
C GLN A 243 15.48 -4.21 9.67
N MET A 244 16.45 -5.12 9.77
CA MET A 244 17.85 -4.78 9.98
C MET A 244 18.46 -4.20 8.70
N GLU A 245 18.22 -4.85 7.56
CA GLU A 245 18.63 -4.35 6.25
C GLU A 245 17.98 -3.00 5.95
N ARG A 246 16.68 -2.85 6.22
CA ARG A 246 15.95 -1.59 6.07
C ARG A 246 16.60 -0.44 6.84
N LYS A 247 16.82 -0.66 8.14
CA LYS A 247 17.40 0.33 9.03
C LYS A 247 18.83 0.67 8.59
N GLY A 248 19.63 -0.34 8.28
CA GLY A 248 21.01 -0.18 7.81
C GLY A 248 21.10 0.66 6.53
N GLN A 249 20.28 0.35 5.53
CA GLN A 249 20.23 1.11 4.27
C GLN A 249 19.86 2.58 4.49
N VAL A 250 18.85 2.87 5.30
CA VAL A 250 18.46 4.26 5.59
C VAL A 250 19.57 4.99 6.35
N LEU A 251 20.14 4.38 7.39
CA LEU A 251 21.22 5.01 8.16
C LEU A 251 22.45 5.33 7.30
N ILE A 252 22.82 4.45 6.35
CA ILE A 252 23.88 4.74 5.38
C ILE A 252 23.57 6.04 4.61
N LEU A 253 22.36 6.19 4.07
CA LEU A 253 21.96 7.41 3.35
C LEU A 253 22.02 8.67 4.24
N LEU A 254 21.68 8.52 5.53
CA LEU A 254 21.78 9.63 6.48
C LEU A 254 23.24 10.03 6.72
N VAL A 255 24.15 9.06 6.86
CA VAL A 255 25.58 9.33 7.03
C VAL A 255 26.15 10.00 5.78
N GLU A 256 25.86 9.48 4.59
CA GLU A 256 26.30 10.09 3.31
C GLU A 256 25.85 11.55 3.19
N GLN A 257 24.58 11.82 3.49
CA GLN A 257 24.04 13.18 3.42
C GLN A 257 24.64 14.09 4.50
N ALA A 258 24.83 13.59 5.73
CA ALA A 258 25.48 14.35 6.79
C ALA A 258 26.94 14.70 6.45
N LEU A 259 27.69 13.75 5.87
CA LEU A 259 29.06 13.96 5.40
C LEU A 259 29.11 15.01 4.29
N LYS A 260 28.20 14.95 3.31
CA LYS A 260 28.09 15.96 2.23
C LYS A 260 27.93 17.38 2.76
N TYR A 261 27.21 17.56 3.87
CA TYR A 261 27.02 18.86 4.52
C TYR A 261 27.97 19.11 5.70
N HIS A 262 29.02 18.30 5.85
CA HIS A 262 30.05 18.43 6.87
C HIS A 262 29.49 18.41 8.32
N ASP A 263 28.33 17.76 8.52
CA ASP A 263 27.72 17.55 9.82
C ASP A 263 28.27 16.26 10.44
N TYR A 264 29.54 16.33 10.85
CA TYR A 264 30.26 15.18 11.39
C TYR A 264 29.63 14.63 12.67
N LYS A 265 28.89 15.44 13.44
CA LYS A 265 28.19 15.01 14.64
C LYS A 265 27.05 14.05 14.28
N ALA A 266 26.21 14.42 13.31
CA ALA A 266 25.15 13.55 12.82
C ALA A 266 25.71 12.30 12.13
N ALA A 267 26.74 12.47 11.29
CA ALA A 267 27.42 11.36 10.62
C ALA A 267 27.97 10.34 11.63
N ASN A 268 28.64 10.79 12.70
CA ASN A 268 29.14 9.92 13.75
C ASN A 268 28.00 9.21 14.49
N MET A 269 26.97 9.95 14.92
CA MET A 269 25.83 9.36 15.63
C MET A 269 25.23 8.17 14.88
N HIS A 270 24.96 8.31 13.59
CA HIS A 270 24.43 7.23 12.75
C HIS A 270 25.46 6.13 12.47
N SER A 271 26.74 6.47 12.31
CA SER A 271 27.81 5.48 12.13
C SER A 271 27.99 4.60 13.36
N GLN A 272 27.91 5.15 14.57
CA GLN A 272 27.98 4.38 15.81
C GLN A 272 26.78 3.42 15.93
N GLU A 273 25.60 3.84 15.51
CA GLU A 273 24.41 2.97 15.49
C GLU A 273 24.57 1.81 14.49
N LEU A 274 25.12 2.08 13.31
CA LEU A 274 25.47 1.07 12.31
C LEU A 274 26.51 0.08 12.85
N MET A 275 27.57 0.57 13.48
CA MET A 275 28.61 -0.26 14.10
C MET A 275 28.06 -1.13 15.23
N ALA A 276 27.25 -0.55 16.12
CA ALA A 276 26.65 -1.27 17.25
C ALA A 276 25.69 -2.37 16.79
N SER A 277 25.01 -2.19 15.65
CA SER A 277 24.17 -3.21 15.04
C SER A 277 24.94 -4.27 14.24
N GLY A 278 26.25 -4.11 14.06
CA GLY A 278 27.09 -5.02 13.27
C GLY A 278 26.79 -4.99 11.77
N TYR A 279 26.22 -3.90 11.24
CA TYR A 279 25.79 -3.82 9.85
C TYR A 279 26.97 -3.62 8.89
N SER A 280 27.59 -4.72 8.45
CA SER A 280 28.86 -4.73 7.69
C SER A 280 28.88 -3.91 6.40
N LYS A 281 27.74 -3.74 5.72
CA LYS A 281 27.61 -2.90 4.51
C LYS A 281 27.91 -1.42 4.77
N SER A 282 27.95 -0.98 6.03
CA SER A 282 28.30 0.39 6.41
C SER A 282 29.81 0.71 6.40
N TRP A 283 30.69 -0.25 6.08
CA TRP A 283 32.14 -0.04 6.09
C TRP A 283 32.59 1.19 5.29
N GLU A 284 31.94 1.49 4.15
CA GLU A 284 32.33 2.59 3.27
C GLU A 284 32.03 3.95 3.91
N VAL A 285 30.86 4.13 4.51
CA VAL A 285 30.52 5.39 5.20
C VAL A 285 31.32 5.57 6.49
N CYS A 286 31.61 4.48 7.21
CA CYS A 286 32.53 4.51 8.36
C CYS A 286 33.94 4.93 7.93
N SER A 287 34.43 4.38 6.82
CA SER A 287 35.71 4.76 6.21
C SER A 287 35.75 6.25 5.85
N GLN A 288 34.73 6.75 5.15
CA GLN A 288 34.67 8.16 4.75
C GLN A 288 34.72 9.12 5.96
N LEU A 289 33.94 8.84 7.02
CA LEU A 289 33.97 9.64 8.24
C LEU A 289 35.30 9.51 8.99
N GLY A 290 35.89 8.31 9.05
CA GLY A 290 37.19 8.07 9.68
C GLY A 290 38.34 8.84 8.99
N GLN A 291 38.25 9.01 7.67
CA GLN A 291 39.21 9.76 6.86
C GLN A 291 38.94 11.27 6.81
N SER A 292 37.82 11.75 7.35
CA SER A 292 37.44 13.15 7.28
C SER A 292 38.31 14.03 8.18
N GLU A 293 39.21 14.82 7.59
CA GLU A 293 40.11 15.75 8.31
C GLU A 293 39.33 16.83 9.09
N GLY A 294 38.15 17.20 8.62
CA GLY A 294 37.27 18.17 9.29
C GLY A 294 36.72 17.66 10.63
N TYR A 295 36.69 16.34 10.85
CA TYR A 295 36.25 15.76 12.10
C TYR A 295 37.40 15.62 13.09
N GLN A 296 37.33 16.37 14.20
CA GLN A 296 38.44 16.52 15.14
C GLN A 296 38.57 15.38 16.16
N ASP A 297 37.56 14.52 16.28
CA ASP A 297 37.58 13.41 17.23
C ASP A 297 38.42 12.24 16.67
N MET A 298 39.72 12.29 16.97
CA MET A 298 40.69 11.31 16.51
C MET A 298 40.40 9.89 17.03
N VAL A 299 39.86 9.76 18.25
CA VAL A 299 39.56 8.46 18.86
C VAL A 299 38.43 7.78 18.10
N VAL A 300 37.36 8.54 17.84
CA VAL A 300 36.23 8.03 17.04
C VAL A 300 36.67 7.72 15.62
N ARG A 301 37.49 8.56 14.98
CA ARG A 301 38.05 8.29 13.65
C ARG A 301 38.83 6.98 13.59
N GLN A 302 39.65 6.70 14.61
CA GLN A 302 40.37 5.42 14.71
C GLN A 302 39.40 4.23 14.83
N GLN A 303 38.36 4.35 15.65
CA GLN A 303 37.34 3.29 15.81
C GLN A 303 36.58 3.02 14.50
N LEU A 304 36.21 4.07 13.77
CA LEU A 304 35.54 3.97 12.48
C LEU A 304 36.40 3.28 11.43
N LEU A 305 37.69 3.63 11.34
CA LEU A 305 38.63 2.97 10.43
C LEU A 305 38.88 1.52 10.82
N ALA A 306 38.99 1.22 12.11
CA ALA A 306 39.14 -0.16 12.58
C ALA A 306 37.92 -1.01 12.20
N TYR A 307 36.70 -0.48 12.38
CA TYR A 307 35.47 -1.14 11.93
C TYR A 307 35.42 -1.32 10.42
N ALA A 308 35.79 -0.29 9.66
CA ALA A 308 35.86 -0.40 8.20
C ALA A 308 36.83 -1.51 7.77
N LEU A 309 38.01 -1.60 8.39
CA LEU A 309 39.02 -2.65 8.11
C LEU A 309 38.49 -4.07 8.39
N THR A 310 37.67 -4.26 9.42
CA THR A 310 37.12 -5.59 9.74
C THR A 310 36.01 -6.04 8.79
N HIS A 311 35.35 -5.11 8.08
CA HIS A 311 34.19 -5.39 7.24
C HIS A 311 34.35 -5.06 5.75
N CYS A 312 35.45 -4.42 5.37
CA CYS A 312 35.72 -4.06 3.98
C CYS A 312 36.04 -5.27 3.09
N PRO A 313 35.78 -5.17 1.77
CA PRO A 313 36.26 -6.16 0.82
C PRO A 313 37.80 -6.12 0.70
N PRO A 314 38.45 -7.23 0.26
CA PRO A 314 39.91 -7.30 0.15
C PRO A 314 40.55 -6.18 -0.68
N SER A 315 39.83 -5.67 -1.69
CA SER A 315 40.28 -4.58 -2.55
C SER A 315 40.45 -3.24 -1.83
N ALA A 316 39.84 -3.05 -0.66
CA ALA A 316 39.90 -1.80 0.10
C ALA A 316 40.90 -1.83 1.27
N ILE A 317 41.45 -3.00 1.62
CA ILE A 317 42.31 -3.18 2.81
C ILE A 317 43.55 -2.28 2.75
N GLU A 318 44.27 -2.28 1.62
CA GLU A 318 45.52 -1.52 1.49
C GLU A 318 45.29 -0.01 1.69
N MET A 319 44.23 0.53 1.06
CA MET A 319 43.85 1.93 1.18
C MET A 319 43.45 2.30 2.63
N LEU A 320 42.67 1.45 3.30
CA LEU A 320 42.24 1.69 4.68
C LEU A 320 43.39 1.56 5.69
N LEU A 321 44.33 0.63 5.46
CA LEU A 321 45.53 0.50 6.30
C LEU A 321 46.42 1.73 6.17
N ALA A 322 46.61 2.24 4.94
CA ALA A 322 47.35 3.48 4.72
C ALA A 322 46.70 4.66 5.46
N ALA A 323 45.37 4.82 5.34
CA ALA A 323 44.63 5.85 6.06
C ALA A 323 44.74 5.72 7.59
N SER A 324 44.65 4.49 8.12
CA SER A 324 44.80 4.21 9.55
C SER A 324 46.19 4.56 10.06
N ASN A 325 47.25 4.22 9.31
CA ASN A 325 48.64 4.54 9.66
C ASN A 325 48.90 6.05 9.68
N ILE A 326 48.33 6.80 8.72
CA ILE A 326 48.42 8.27 8.70
C ILE A 326 47.79 8.84 9.97
N LEU A 327 46.56 8.43 10.29
CA LEU A 327 45.85 8.90 11.48
C LEU A 327 46.60 8.56 12.78
N GLN A 328 47.17 7.35 12.88
CA GLN A 328 47.99 6.97 14.03
C GLN A 328 49.22 7.87 14.18
N THR A 329 49.89 8.18 13.07
CA THR A 329 51.05 9.08 13.06
C THR A 329 50.67 10.49 13.53
N GLU A 330 49.52 11.00 13.10
CA GLU A 330 48.98 12.29 13.54
C GLU A 330 48.66 12.30 15.04
N VAL A 331 48.04 11.25 15.56
CA VAL A 331 47.76 11.10 16.99
C VAL A 331 49.05 11.07 17.80
N CYS A 332 50.04 10.28 17.38
CA CYS A 332 51.36 10.26 18.02
C CYS A 332 52.03 11.63 18.00
N ARG A 333 52.01 12.35 16.87
CA ARG A 333 52.57 13.69 16.75
C ARG A 333 51.87 14.68 17.68
N ASN A 334 50.55 14.65 17.75
CA ASN A 334 49.77 15.53 18.63
C ASN A 334 50.03 15.23 20.12
N PHE A 335 50.18 13.96 20.48
CA PHE A 335 50.55 13.56 21.83
C PHE A 335 51.97 14.01 22.21
N LEU A 336 52.91 13.94 21.27
CA LEU A 336 54.31 14.34 21.48
C LEU A 336 54.54 15.86 21.38
N LYS A 337 53.61 16.62 20.78
CA LYS A 337 53.73 18.07 20.55
C LYS A 337 54.04 18.90 21.81
N PRO A 338 53.43 18.64 22.99
CA PRO A 338 53.78 19.35 24.24
C PRO A 338 55.20 19.05 24.75
N TYR A 339 55.82 17.96 24.31
CA TYR A 339 57.15 17.52 24.74
C TYR A 339 58.27 17.93 23.77
N LEU A 340 57.92 18.48 22.60
CA LEU A 340 58.85 18.81 21.52
C LEU A 340 59.05 20.32 21.31
N LEU A 341 58.24 21.18 21.95
CA LEU A 341 58.40 22.63 21.94
C LEU A 341 59.04 23.06 23.27
N PRO A 342 60.27 23.65 23.26
CA PRO A 342 60.78 24.35 24.44
C PRO A 342 59.97 25.64 24.68
N ASP A 343 59.83 26.01 25.96
CA ASP A 343 59.16 27.25 26.42
C ASP A 343 59.62 28.52 25.69
#